data_AF-A0A3M1SIE2-F1
#
_entry.id   AF-A0A3M1SIE2-F1
#
_cell.length_a   1.000
_cell.length_b   1.000
_cell.length_c   1.000
_cell.angle_alpha   90.00
_cell.angle_beta   90.00
_cell.angle_gamma   90.00
#
_symmetry.space_group_name_H-M   'P 1'
#
loop_
_entity.id
_entity.type
_entity.pdbx_description
1 polymer ?
#
loop_
_entity_poly.entity_id
_entity_poly.type
_entity_poly.pdbx_seq_one_letter_code
_entity_poly.pdbx_strand_id
1 'polypeptide(L)'
;MKITGGKPPEGQEVYLRTQKTQGKDAVGDGQNAEGVKKAADQVELSGRAKEVENLKAEIAALPEIRQEKVEAIKKAIESGNYRIDPGKIAERIIDEL
;
A
#
# COMPACT_ATOMS: atom_id res chain seq x y z
N MET A 1 -1.00 18.06 -13.20
CA MET A 1 -1.42 16.67 -13.00
C MET A 1 -2.56 16.65 -11.98
N LYS A 2 -3.65 15.95 -12.27
CA LYS A 2 -4.73 15.70 -11.30
C LYS A 2 -4.60 14.24 -10.88
N ILE A 3 -4.16 13.97 -9.65
CA ILE A 3 -4.13 12.62 -9.09
C ILE A 3 -5.47 12.43 -8.41
N THR A 4 -6.42 11.78 -9.08
CA THR A 4 -7.71 11.40 -8.48
C THR A 4 -7.55 10.05 -7.79
N GLY A 5 -7.47 10.06 -6.47
CA GLY A 5 -7.49 8.86 -5.63
C GLY A 5 -6.23 8.73 -4.79
N GLY A 6 -6.39 8.93 -3.47
CA GLY A 6 -5.39 8.60 -2.46
C GLY A 6 -4.18 9.53 -2.42
N LYS A 7 -3.86 10.02 -1.23
CA LYS A 7 -2.65 10.79 -0.94
C LYS A 7 -1.41 10.06 -1.51
N PRO A 8 -0.57 10.70 -2.35
CA PRO A 8 0.58 10.04 -2.93
C PRO A 8 1.53 9.58 -1.80
N PRO A 9 2.13 8.38 -1.91
CA PRO A 9 3.10 7.92 -0.93
C PRO A 9 4.31 8.86 -0.98
N GLU A 10 4.54 9.57 0.12
CA GLU A 10 5.71 10.42 0.32
C GLU A 10 6.97 9.53 0.20
N GLY A 11 7.84 9.82 -0.78
CA GLY A 11 9.25 9.43 -0.72
C GLY A 11 9.79 8.38 -1.69
N GLN A 12 9.30 8.24 -2.93
CA GLN A 12 10.06 7.50 -3.96
C GLN A 12 10.16 8.29 -5.27
N GLU A 13 11.33 8.90 -5.50
CA GLU A 13 11.76 9.44 -6.79
C GLU A 13 11.85 8.31 -7.82
N VAL A 14 10.76 8.06 -8.54
CA VAL A 14 10.77 7.12 -9.67
C VAL A 14 11.44 7.81 -10.85
N TYR A 15 12.70 7.47 -11.05
CA TYR A 15 13.49 7.81 -12.23
C TYR A 15 12.76 7.38 -13.51
N LEU A 16 12.48 8.34 -14.41
CA LEU A 16 12.28 8.03 -15.82
C LEU A 16 13.22 8.89 -16.67
N ARG A 17 14.37 8.28 -16.91
CA ARG A 17 15.41 8.67 -17.86
C ARG A 17 15.13 7.97 -19.19
N THR A 18 14.44 8.62 -20.11
CA THR A 18 14.34 8.25 -21.54
C THR A 18 13.74 9.43 -22.30
N GLN A 19 14.19 9.92 -23.44
CA GLN A 19 15.35 9.70 -24.30
C GLN A 19 15.52 11.00 -25.10
N LYS A 20 16.78 11.40 -25.33
CA LYS A 20 17.17 12.37 -26.36
C LYS A 20 17.03 11.67 -27.71
N THR A 21 16.19 12.17 -28.61
CA THR A 21 16.37 12.01 -30.07
C THR A 21 15.94 13.28 -30.80
N GLN A 22 16.82 13.73 -31.70
CA GLN A 22 16.78 14.80 -32.71
C GLN A 22 15.39 15.09 -33.34
N GLY A 23 15.09 16.27 -33.89
CA GLY A 23 15.96 17.33 -34.41
C GLY A 23 15.23 18.64 -34.69
N LYS A 24 16.01 19.63 -35.12
CA LYS A 24 15.59 20.97 -35.58
C LYS A 24 14.73 20.87 -36.85
N ASP A 25 13.74 21.75 -37.01
CA ASP A 25 13.72 22.79 -38.07
C ASP A 25 12.42 23.65 -38.08
N ALA A 26 12.65 24.96 -38.17
CA ALA A 26 11.90 26.07 -38.79
C ALA A 26 10.36 26.30 -38.66
N VAL A 27 10.05 27.43 -37.99
CA VAL A 27 9.19 28.59 -38.38
C VAL A 27 7.82 28.40 -39.05
N GLY A 28 6.78 29.00 -38.46
CA GLY A 28 5.53 29.41 -39.12
C GLY A 28 4.53 30.08 -38.17
N ASP A 29 4.36 31.40 -38.30
CA ASP A 29 3.38 32.26 -37.62
C ASP A 29 1.93 31.96 -38.07
N GLY A 30 0.95 32.07 -37.17
CA GLY A 30 -0.47 31.90 -37.53
C GLY A 30 -1.43 31.53 -36.40
N GLN A 31 -1.97 32.56 -35.74
CA GLN A 31 -3.37 32.76 -35.37
C GLN A 31 -4.17 31.70 -34.56
N ASN A 32 -4.83 32.23 -33.52
CA ASN A 32 -5.93 31.67 -32.73
C ASN A 32 -5.63 30.48 -31.82
N ALA A 33 -5.46 30.81 -30.54
CA ALA A 33 -5.40 29.89 -29.42
C ALA A 33 -6.77 29.25 -29.13
N GLU A 34 -7.22 28.37 -30.02
CA GLU A 34 -8.26 27.41 -29.69
C GLU A 34 -7.62 26.10 -29.21
N GLY A 35 -7.80 25.81 -27.92
CA GLY A 35 -7.99 24.43 -27.50
C GLY A 35 -6.78 23.50 -27.48
N VAL A 36 -5.57 23.96 -27.14
CA VAL A 36 -4.54 23.02 -26.67
C VAL A 36 -4.87 22.62 -25.23
N LYS A 37 -5.84 21.72 -25.06
CA LYS A 37 -5.95 20.92 -23.84
C LYS A 37 -4.62 20.18 -23.74
N LYS A 38 -3.67 20.71 -22.95
CA LYS A 38 -2.49 19.97 -22.49
C LYS A 38 -3.03 18.63 -22.02
N ALA A 39 -2.71 17.56 -22.76
CA ALA A 39 -2.98 16.20 -22.35
C ALA A 39 -2.36 16.07 -20.96
N ALA A 40 -3.22 16.10 -19.94
CA ALA A 40 -2.77 15.98 -18.58
C ALA A 40 -2.45 14.50 -18.41
N ASP A 41 -1.20 14.18 -18.14
CA ASP A 41 -0.81 12.82 -17.80
C ASP A 41 -1.72 12.32 -16.67
N GLN A 42 -2.51 11.30 -16.99
CA GLN A 42 -3.42 10.62 -16.06
C GLN A 42 -2.70 9.38 -15.58
N VAL A 43 -2.42 9.33 -14.27
CA VAL A 43 -1.83 8.16 -13.63
C VAL A 43 -2.96 7.35 -13.03
N GLU A 44 -3.24 6.18 -13.59
CA GLU A 44 -4.22 5.24 -13.06
C GLU A 44 -3.53 4.19 -12.20
N LEU A 45 -4.02 4.00 -10.97
CA LEU A 45 -3.53 2.95 -10.09
C LEU A 45 -3.92 1.58 -10.67
N SER A 46 -2.92 0.72 -10.92
CA SER A 46 -3.15 -0.63 -11.46
C SER A 46 -4.11 -1.45 -10.58
N GLY A 47 -4.84 -2.41 -11.16
CA GLY A 47 -5.81 -3.24 -10.42
C GLY A 47 -5.22 -3.91 -9.17
N ARG A 48 -4.01 -4.47 -9.28
CA ARG A 48 -3.29 -5.07 -8.14
C ARG A 48 -2.99 -4.09 -7.02
N ALA A 49 -2.70 -2.84 -7.34
CA ALA A 49 -2.42 -1.83 -6.32
C ALA A 49 -3.70 -1.44 -5.55
N LYS A 50 -4.86 -1.41 -6.21
CA LYS A 50 -6.17 -1.25 -5.53
C LYS A 50 -6.49 -2.45 -4.64
N GLU A 51 -6.21 -3.67 -5.10
CA GLU A 51 -6.40 -4.89 -4.28
C GLU A 51 -5.56 -4.83 -3.00
N VAL A 52 -4.29 -4.43 -3.09
CA VAL A 52 -3.41 -4.29 -1.92
C VAL A 52 -3.92 -3.20 -0.97
N GLU A 53 -4.43 -2.08 -1.47
CA GLU A 53 -5.01 -1.01 -0.63
C GLU A 53 -6.25 -1.50 0.13
N ASN A 54 -7.15 -2.22 -0.55
CA ASN A 54 -8.34 -2.79 0.08
C ASN A 54 -7.97 -3.80 1.17
N LEU A 55 -7.01 -4.70 0.90
CA LEU A 55 -6.53 -5.67 1.90
C LEU A 55 -5.91 -4.98 3.12
N LYS A 56 -5.16 -3.89 2.92
CA LYS A 56 -4.61 -3.09 4.02
C LYS A 56 -5.72 -2.45 4.86
N ALA A 57 -6.76 -1.92 4.22
CA ALA A 57 -7.91 -1.34 4.91
C ALA A 57 -8.68 -2.38 5.72
N GLU A 58 -8.87 -3.58 5.16
CA GLU A 58 -9.52 -4.70 5.85
C GLU A 58 -8.70 -5.15 7.07
N ILE A 59 -7.37 -5.29 6.94
CA ILE A 59 -6.49 -5.62 8.06
C ILE A 59 -6.54 -4.54 9.15
N ALA A 60 -6.56 -3.27 8.77
CA ALA A 60 -6.65 -2.16 9.71
C ALA A 60 -8.00 -2.08 10.43
N ALA A 61 -9.07 -2.61 9.83
CA ALA A 61 -10.39 -2.70 10.45
C ALA A 61 -10.51 -3.88 11.43
N LEU A 62 -9.57 -4.82 11.43
CA LEU A 62 -9.57 -5.92 12.40
C LEU A 62 -9.29 -5.39 13.81
N PRO A 63 -9.94 -5.97 14.83
CA PRO A 63 -9.67 -5.59 16.20
C PRO A 63 -8.24 -5.96 16.57
N GLU A 64 -7.54 -5.03 17.22
CA GLU A 64 -6.20 -5.26 17.76
C GLU A 64 -6.19 -6.44 18.74
N ILE A 65 -7.28 -6.60 19.50
CA ILE A 65 -7.44 -7.67 20.49
C ILE A 65 -8.49 -8.68 20.02
N ARG A 66 -8.07 -9.93 19.86
CA ARG A 66 -8.96 -11.07 19.60
C ARG A 66 -9.62 -11.53 20.90
N GLN A 67 -10.66 -10.80 21.35
CA GLN A 67 -11.34 -11.03 22.65
C GLN A 67 -11.76 -12.48 22.86
N GLU A 68 -12.34 -13.13 21.86
CA GLU A 68 -12.76 -14.54 21.92
C GLU A 68 -11.62 -15.48 22.36
N LYS A 69 -10.41 -15.31 21.79
CA LYS A 69 -9.24 -16.11 22.17
C LYS A 69 -8.81 -15.85 23.60
N VAL A 70 -8.84 -14.59 24.02
CA VAL A 70 -8.47 -14.20 25.39
C VAL A 70 -9.42 -14.84 26.38
N GLU A 71 -10.73 -14.78 26.13
CA GLU A 71 -11.74 -15.40 26.99
C GLU A 71 -11.62 -16.92 27.06
N ALA A 72 -11.39 -17.57 25.92
CA ALA A 72 -11.19 -19.02 25.87
C ALA A 72 -9.97 -19.45 26.71
N ILE A 73 -8.86 -18.72 26.61
CA ILE A 73 -7.65 -18.99 27.40
C ILE A 73 -7.91 -18.72 28.88
N LYS A 74 -8.56 -17.60 29.24
CA LYS A 74 -8.92 -17.29 30.63
C LYS A 74 -9.73 -18.42 31.27
N LYS A 75 -10.78 -18.88 30.59
CA LYS A 75 -11.59 -20.02 31.05
C LYS A 75 -10.77 -21.30 31.21
N ALA A 76 -9.86 -21.58 30.28
CA ALA A 76 -8.98 -22.74 30.37
C ALA A 76 -8.04 -22.65 31.58
N ILE A 77 -7.56 -21.44 31.93
CA ILE A 77 -6.74 -21.21 33.12
C ILE A 77 -7.56 -21.39 34.39
N GLU A 78 -8.75 -20.77 34.47
CA GLU A 78 -9.65 -20.86 35.63
C GLU A 78 -10.11 -22.30 35.91
N SER A 79 -10.37 -23.08 34.87
CA SER A 79 -10.71 -24.51 34.99
C SER A 79 -9.52 -25.42 35.31
N GLY A 80 -8.29 -24.91 35.24
CA GLY A 80 -7.07 -25.70 35.42
C GLY A 80 -6.70 -26.59 34.22
N ASN A 81 -7.43 -26.46 33.10
CA ASN A 81 -7.20 -27.22 31.88
C ASN A 81 -6.14 -26.59 30.96
N TYR A 82 -5.59 -25.42 31.31
CA TYR A 82 -4.51 -24.79 30.57
C TYR A 82 -3.18 -25.50 30.85
N ARG A 83 -2.65 -26.18 29.85
CA ARG A 83 -1.33 -26.85 29.93
C ARG A 83 -0.26 -25.99 29.28
N ILE A 84 0.79 -25.74 30.05
CA ILE A 84 2.00 -25.07 29.56
C ILE A 84 2.88 -26.10 28.88
N ASP A 85 3.32 -25.80 27.66
CA ASP A 85 4.27 -26.60 26.89
C ASP A 85 5.63 -25.89 26.88
N PRO A 86 6.63 -26.37 27.61
CA PRO A 86 7.96 -25.75 27.66
C PRO A 86 8.65 -25.69 26.29
N GLY A 87 8.38 -26.66 25.40
CA GLY A 87 8.95 -26.68 24.06
C GLY A 87 8.47 -25.49 23.23
N LYS A 88 7.17 -25.19 23.28
CA LYS A 88 6.58 -24.02 22.60
C LYS A 88 7.10 -22.70 23.14
N ILE A 89 7.45 -22.64 24.43
CA ILE A 89 8.05 -21.44 25.02
C ILE A 89 9.47 -21.25 24.47
N ALA A 90 10.28 -22.30 24.46
CA ALA A 90 11.65 -22.23 23.95
C ALA A 90 11.68 -21.88 22.45
N GLU A 91 10.81 -22.48 21.65
CA GLU A 91 10.64 -22.15 20.22
C GLU A 91 10.37 -20.66 20.02
N ARG A 92 9.43 -20.08 20.77
CA ARG A 92 9.09 -18.66 20.68
C ARG A 92 10.23 -17.73 21.10
N ILE A 93 11.03 -18.12 22.08
CA ILE A 93 12.21 -17.34 22.49
C ILE A 93 13.26 -17.34 21.38
N ILE A 94 13.48 -18.49 20.73
CA ILE A 94 14.48 -18.62 19.66
C ILE A 94 14.03 -17.89 18.39
N ASP A 95 12.75 -17.96 18.02
CA ASP A 95 12.20 -17.29 16.83
C ASP A 95 12.30 -15.75 16.91
N GLU A 96 12.35 -15.17 18.12
CA GLU A 96 12.41 -13.72 18.34
C GLU A 96 13.85 -13.17 18.50
N LEU A 97 14.87 -14.04 18.54
CA LEU A 97 16.30 -13.66 18.59
C LEU A 97 16.89 -13.43 17.20
#